data_AF-A0A2R3MXE8-F1
#
_entry.id   AF-A0A2R3MXE8-F1
#
_cell.length_a   1.000
_cell.length_b   1.000
_cell.length_c   1.000
_cell.angle_alpha   90.00
_cell.angle_beta   90.00
_cell.angle_gamma   90.00
#
_symmetry.space_group_name_H-M   'P 1'
#
loop_
_entity.id
_entity.type
_entity.pdbx_description
1 polymer ?
#
loop_
_entity_poly.entity_id
_entity_poly.type
_entity_poly.pdbx_seq_one_letter_code
_entity_poly.pdbx_strand_id
1 'polypeptide(L)'
;MEKKIKQPLPAGKPAAGLKKDFSPAGNGRPGASAEPHDKEYMRLALAEAEKAEALGETPVGCVIVWRGQVIGRGYNRRATDHSVLAHAELLAMAEAADFLQDWRLEEAVLYVTLEPCPMCAGAIVQARLGRLVYGTANFKAGSAGTIVDLMNVAGFNHRVAVVSGVLAEECTARLKCFFQSLRREKAKTYPPRELPLEFFQASAKELAPRLVGKLLCRRLASGEVLRCRITETECYYGEKDTACHAHKGRTTRTEVMYQTGGVAYVYLCYGIHYLLNVVTGPDGFPEAVLIRGVEGYDGPGKLTKAMQIGKAQNGQFLSSTGELWLEEDGTKVKISRHRRIGISYASQRDQERKWRFKREE
;
A
#
# COMPACT_ATOMS: atom_id res chain seq x y z
N MET A 1 -6.50 -29.79 57.50
CA MET A 1 -6.71 -28.36 57.17
C MET A 1 -7.59 -28.28 55.93
N GLU A 2 -8.90 -28.26 56.13
CA GLU A 2 -9.89 -28.14 55.06
C GLU A 2 -10.00 -26.67 54.64
N LYS A 3 -9.82 -26.40 53.34
CA LYS A 3 -10.02 -25.06 52.77
C LYS A 3 -11.52 -24.82 52.59
N LYS A 4 -12.07 -23.91 53.40
CA LYS A 4 -13.44 -23.38 53.23
C LYS A 4 -13.61 -22.82 51.82
N ILE A 5 -14.45 -23.46 51.02
CA ILE A 5 -14.92 -22.96 49.73
C ILE A 5 -15.86 -21.79 50.03
N LYS A 6 -15.48 -20.57 49.63
CA LYS A 6 -16.35 -19.39 49.72
C LYS A 6 -17.55 -19.62 48.78
N GLN A 7 -18.76 -19.42 49.32
CA GLN A 7 -20.00 -19.47 48.54
C GLN A 7 -19.94 -18.50 47.35
N PRO A 8 -20.54 -18.86 46.19
CA PRO A 8 -20.67 -17.94 45.07
C PRO A 8 -21.56 -16.76 45.46
N LEU A 9 -21.15 -15.55 45.09
CA LEU A 9 -21.94 -14.33 45.24
C LEU A 9 -23.25 -14.45 44.44
N PRO A 10 -24.36 -13.87 44.92
CA PRO A 10 -25.65 -13.98 44.24
C PRO A 10 -25.57 -13.36 42.84
N ALA A 11 -26.11 -14.07 41.85
CA ALA A 11 -26.24 -13.60 40.49
C ALA A 11 -26.95 -12.23 40.48
N GLY A 12 -26.32 -11.24 39.86
CA GLY A 12 -26.95 -9.94 39.62
C GLY A 12 -28.27 -10.13 38.89
N LYS A 13 -29.30 -9.39 39.32
CA LYS A 13 -30.65 -9.46 38.75
C LYS A 13 -30.60 -9.40 37.22
N PRO A 14 -31.35 -10.26 36.50
CA PRO A 14 -31.45 -10.13 35.05
C PRO A 14 -32.05 -8.77 34.72
N ALA A 15 -31.46 -8.09 33.74
CA ALA A 15 -32.00 -6.84 33.22
C ALA A 15 -33.46 -7.07 32.77
N ALA A 16 -34.39 -6.37 33.41
CA ALA A 16 -35.80 -6.42 33.05
C ALA A 16 -35.99 -6.05 31.57
N GLY A 17 -36.92 -6.76 30.92
CA GLY A 17 -37.04 -6.88 29.47
C GLY A 17 -37.07 -5.55 28.72
N LEU A 18 -36.24 -5.46 27.69
CA LEU A 18 -36.32 -4.44 26.65
C LEU A 18 -37.15 -5.01 25.49
N LYS A 19 -38.48 -4.83 25.54
CA LYS A 19 -39.22 -4.60 24.31
C LYS A 19 -39.03 -3.12 23.99
N LYS A 20 -38.16 -2.80 23.04
CA LYS A 20 -38.13 -1.48 22.40
C LYS A 20 -38.34 -1.67 20.92
N ASP A 21 -39.47 -1.16 20.46
CA ASP A 21 -39.79 -0.97 19.06
C ASP A 21 -38.65 -0.21 18.38
N PHE A 22 -38.08 -0.81 17.33
CA PHE A 22 -37.08 -0.19 16.48
C PHE A 22 -37.76 0.88 15.62
N SER A 23 -37.95 2.07 16.19
CA SER A 23 -38.22 3.28 15.41
C SER A 23 -36.87 3.92 15.02
N PRO A 24 -36.63 4.19 13.71
CA PRO A 24 -35.38 4.81 13.28
C PRO A 24 -35.38 6.29 13.70
N ALA A 25 -34.67 6.60 14.77
CA ALA A 25 -34.42 7.98 15.17
C ALA A 25 -33.33 8.60 14.28
N GLY A 26 -33.76 9.59 13.48
CA GLY A 26 -33.03 10.83 13.15
C GLY A 26 -31.63 10.73 12.53
N ASN A 27 -31.55 11.05 11.24
CA ASN A 27 -30.31 11.44 10.57
C ASN A 27 -29.79 12.76 11.17
N GLY A 28 -28.79 12.70 12.04
CA GLY A 28 -28.09 13.87 12.54
C GLY A 28 -26.76 13.46 13.12
N ARG A 29 -25.69 13.58 12.35
CA ARG A 29 -24.31 13.55 12.87
C ARG A 29 -24.20 14.72 13.87
N PRO A 30 -23.92 14.53 15.17
CA PRO A 30 -23.45 15.65 15.97
C PRO A 30 -22.09 16.03 15.38
N GLY A 31 -22.07 17.10 14.56
CA GLY A 31 -20.84 17.64 14.03
C GLY A 31 -20.05 18.25 15.17
N ALA A 32 -19.21 17.46 15.83
CA ALA A 32 -18.26 17.99 16.80
C ALA A 32 -17.23 18.83 16.05
N SER A 33 -17.10 20.10 16.42
CA SER A 33 -16.02 20.96 15.96
C SER A 33 -14.75 20.70 16.78
N ALA A 34 -13.59 20.89 16.16
CA ALA A 34 -12.34 20.86 16.89
C ALA A 34 -12.29 21.96 17.96
N GLU A 35 -11.80 21.62 19.14
CA GLU A 35 -11.62 22.54 20.27
C GLU A 35 -10.14 22.94 20.42
N PRO A 36 -9.83 24.12 21.01
CA PRO A 36 -8.45 24.60 21.12
C PRO A 36 -7.48 23.61 21.78
N HIS A 37 -7.93 22.93 22.84
CA HIS A 37 -7.12 21.95 23.56
C HIS A 37 -6.89 20.63 22.79
N ASP A 38 -7.63 20.37 21.71
CA ASP A 38 -7.49 19.11 20.96
C ASP A 38 -6.08 18.97 20.38
N LYS A 39 -5.46 20.08 19.97
CA LYS A 39 -4.08 20.08 19.49
C LYS A 39 -3.09 19.74 20.60
N GLU A 40 -3.35 20.18 21.83
CA GLU A 40 -2.47 19.92 22.98
C GLU A 40 -2.49 18.43 23.34
N TYR A 41 -3.68 17.84 23.46
CA TYR A 41 -3.83 16.41 23.75
C TYR A 41 -3.37 15.52 22.59
N MET A 42 -3.54 15.96 21.34
CA MET A 42 -2.99 15.24 20.19
C MET A 42 -1.46 15.24 20.19
N ARG A 43 -0.79 16.30 20.68
CA ARG A 43 0.67 16.27 20.88
C ARG A 43 1.10 15.26 21.93
N LEU A 44 0.31 15.06 22.98
CA LEU A 44 0.57 13.99 23.95
C LEU A 44 0.39 12.60 23.31
N ALA A 45 -0.62 12.41 22.46
CA ALA A 45 -0.76 11.18 21.67
C ALA A 45 0.41 10.97 20.70
N LEU A 46 0.95 12.04 20.09
CA LEU A 46 2.18 11.98 19.31
C LEU A 46 3.37 11.57 20.19
N ALA A 47 3.53 12.08 21.41
CA ALA A 47 4.59 11.64 22.31
C ALA A 47 4.51 10.13 22.64
N GLU A 48 3.30 9.58 22.79
CA GLU A 48 3.12 8.13 22.92
C GLU A 48 3.52 7.39 21.62
N ALA A 49 3.20 7.94 20.45
CA ALA A 49 3.61 7.35 19.16
C ALA A 49 5.14 7.28 18.99
N GLU A 50 5.90 8.19 19.60
CA GLU A 50 7.38 8.15 19.59
C GLU A 50 7.91 6.93 20.35
N LYS A 51 7.22 6.50 21.41
CA LYS A 51 7.59 5.29 22.15
C LYS A 51 7.41 4.03 21.30
N ALA A 52 6.32 3.95 20.52
CA ALA A 52 6.15 2.87 19.54
C ALA A 52 7.28 2.88 18.50
N GLU A 53 7.59 4.06 17.93
CA GLU A 53 8.66 4.20 16.94
C GLU A 53 10.02 3.73 17.48
N ALA A 54 10.35 4.09 18.72
CA ALA A 54 11.60 3.70 19.39
C ALA A 54 11.73 2.17 19.57
N LEU A 55 10.62 1.44 19.57
CA LEU A 55 10.58 -0.03 19.61
C LEU A 55 10.53 -0.68 18.21
N GLY A 56 10.55 0.12 17.14
CA GLY A 56 10.36 -0.37 15.78
C GLY A 56 8.90 -0.78 15.47
N GLU A 57 7.95 -0.34 16.28
CA GLU A 57 6.52 -0.55 16.09
C GLU A 57 5.91 0.54 15.22
N THR A 58 4.72 0.27 14.65
CA THR A 58 4.01 1.31 13.88
C THR A 58 3.70 2.51 14.81
N PRO A 59 4.08 3.75 14.45
CA PRO A 59 4.04 4.90 15.36
C PRO A 59 2.61 5.45 15.52
N VAL A 60 1.80 4.70 16.26
CA VAL A 60 0.45 5.09 16.67
C VAL A 60 0.44 5.27 18.18
N GLY A 61 -0.07 6.41 18.63
CA GLY A 61 -0.18 6.76 20.03
C GLY A 61 -1.57 7.30 20.33
N CYS A 62 -1.96 7.16 21.59
CA CYS A 62 -3.30 7.45 22.08
C CYS A 62 -3.24 7.97 23.51
N VAL A 63 -4.07 8.96 23.82
CA VAL A 63 -4.34 9.40 25.20
C VAL A 63 -5.84 9.55 25.43
N ILE A 64 -6.30 9.29 26.64
CA ILE A 64 -7.69 9.47 27.05
C ILE A 64 -7.75 10.53 28.15
N VAL A 65 -8.62 11.51 27.93
CA VAL A 65 -8.81 12.67 28.80
C VAL A 65 -10.19 12.61 29.43
N TRP A 66 -10.26 12.80 30.74
CA TRP A 66 -11.50 12.94 31.47
C TRP A 66 -11.37 14.13 32.41
N ARG A 67 -12.32 15.07 32.32
CA ARG A 67 -12.34 16.32 33.12
C ARG A 67 -11.01 17.12 33.08
N GLY A 68 -10.40 17.18 31.90
CA GLY A 68 -9.13 17.89 31.67
C GLY A 68 -7.88 17.16 32.17
N GLN A 69 -8.03 15.94 32.70
CA GLN A 69 -6.91 15.10 33.15
C GLN A 69 -6.70 13.93 32.19
N VAL A 70 -5.45 13.65 31.82
CA VAL A 70 -5.12 12.42 31.08
C VAL A 70 -5.16 11.22 32.03
N ILE A 71 -6.12 10.32 31.83
CA ILE A 71 -6.38 9.14 32.66
C ILE A 71 -5.94 7.82 32.02
N GLY A 72 -5.55 7.84 30.74
CA GLY A 72 -5.01 6.66 30.07
C GLY A 72 -4.08 7.03 28.91
N ARG A 73 -3.04 6.23 28.70
CA ARG A 73 -2.05 6.39 27.65
C ARG A 73 -1.79 5.05 26.98
N GLY A 74 -1.50 5.09 25.69
CA GLY A 74 -1.20 3.87 24.96
C GLY A 74 -0.48 4.16 23.66
N TYR A 75 0.35 3.21 23.25
CA TYR A 75 1.00 3.21 21.95
C TYR A 75 1.03 1.80 21.41
N ASN A 76 1.11 1.65 20.10
CA ASN A 76 1.08 0.34 19.46
C ASN A 76 2.30 -0.51 19.88
N ARG A 77 2.03 -1.75 20.32
CA ARG A 77 3.02 -2.71 20.85
C ARG A 77 2.79 -4.14 20.36
N ARG A 78 2.16 -4.30 19.19
CA ARG A 78 1.72 -5.60 18.68
C ARG A 78 2.86 -6.61 18.50
N ALA A 79 3.98 -6.18 17.94
CA ALA A 79 5.12 -7.05 17.72
C ALA A 79 5.89 -7.35 19.02
N THR A 80 5.96 -6.35 19.90
CA THR A 80 6.64 -6.38 21.20
C THR A 80 5.92 -7.32 22.17
N ASP A 81 4.60 -7.20 22.28
CA ASP A 81 3.78 -7.96 23.22
C ASP A 81 3.24 -9.26 22.58
N HIS A 82 3.56 -9.52 21.32
CA HIS A 82 3.02 -10.62 20.52
C HIS A 82 1.49 -10.72 20.57
N SER A 83 0.81 -9.57 20.60
CA SER A 83 -0.63 -9.47 20.83
C SER A 83 -1.33 -8.70 19.73
N VAL A 84 -2.40 -9.28 19.20
CA VAL A 84 -3.28 -8.61 18.23
C VAL A 84 -4.09 -7.47 18.87
N LEU A 85 -4.20 -7.44 20.20
CA LEU A 85 -4.95 -6.43 20.94
C LEU A 85 -4.09 -5.27 21.44
N ALA A 86 -2.76 -5.33 21.31
CA ALA A 86 -1.84 -4.29 21.80
C ALA A 86 -1.78 -3.06 20.88
N HIS A 87 -2.96 -2.50 20.58
CA HIS A 87 -3.15 -1.25 19.87
C HIS A 87 -3.19 -0.08 20.86
N ALA A 88 -2.79 1.10 20.40
CA ALA A 88 -2.69 2.30 21.24
C ALA A 88 -4.02 2.61 21.95
N GLU A 89 -5.15 2.52 21.23
CA GLU A 89 -6.48 2.84 21.74
C GLU A 89 -6.90 1.86 22.83
N LEU A 90 -6.71 0.56 22.61
CA LEU A 90 -7.11 -0.48 23.58
C LEU A 90 -6.27 -0.40 24.86
N LEU A 91 -4.97 -0.14 24.74
CA LEU A 91 -4.08 0.01 25.89
C LEU A 91 -4.45 1.27 26.70
N ALA A 92 -4.71 2.40 26.03
CA ALA A 92 -5.13 3.63 26.71
C ALA A 92 -6.50 3.46 27.39
N MET A 93 -7.44 2.76 26.76
CA MET A 93 -8.75 2.45 27.35
C MET A 93 -8.65 1.54 28.57
N ALA A 94 -7.74 0.56 28.55
CA ALA A 94 -7.51 -0.31 29.70
C ALA A 94 -6.97 0.49 30.90
N GLU A 95 -6.00 1.39 30.69
CA GLU A 95 -5.48 2.27 31.74
C GLU A 95 -6.57 3.24 32.25
N ALA A 96 -7.37 3.82 31.36
CA ALA A 96 -8.46 4.72 31.74
C ALA A 96 -9.57 4.01 32.54
N ALA A 97 -9.92 2.78 32.16
CA ALA A 97 -10.91 1.98 32.87
C ALA A 97 -10.43 1.59 34.27
N ASP A 98 -9.14 1.26 34.41
CA ASP A 98 -8.52 1.01 35.71
C ASP A 98 -8.50 2.30 36.57
N PHE A 99 -8.16 3.45 35.99
CA PHE A 99 -8.22 4.73 36.72
C PHE A 99 -9.62 5.05 37.25
N LEU A 100 -10.67 4.82 36.44
CA LEU A 100 -12.06 5.08 36.84
C LEU A 100 -12.67 3.96 37.70
N GLN A 101 -12.02 2.79 37.75
CA GLN A 101 -12.60 1.55 38.30
C GLN A 101 -13.97 1.22 37.69
N ASP A 102 -14.16 1.55 36.41
CA ASP A 102 -15.35 1.24 35.61
C ASP A 102 -14.92 1.00 34.15
N TRP A 103 -15.62 0.10 33.46
CA TRP A 103 -15.42 -0.15 32.04
C TRP A 103 -16.04 0.94 31.14
N ARG A 104 -16.95 1.74 31.71
CA ARG A 104 -17.59 2.88 31.02
C ARG A 104 -16.67 4.10 31.05
N LEU A 105 -16.36 4.62 29.89
CA LEU A 105 -15.57 5.83 29.69
C LEU A 105 -16.48 6.99 29.24
N GLU A 106 -17.68 7.07 29.82
CA GLU A 106 -18.64 8.14 29.58
C GLU A 106 -17.98 9.51 29.91
N GLU A 107 -18.30 10.55 29.14
CA GLU A 107 -17.70 11.89 29.22
C GLU A 107 -16.20 11.98 28.87
N ALA A 108 -15.49 10.87 28.68
CA ALA A 108 -14.08 10.88 28.29
C ALA A 108 -13.90 11.18 26.80
N VAL A 109 -12.75 11.77 26.46
CA VAL A 109 -12.32 12.06 25.09
C VAL A 109 -11.06 11.25 24.77
N LEU A 110 -11.08 10.50 23.68
CA LEU A 110 -9.93 9.75 23.19
C LEU A 110 -9.27 10.50 22.04
N TYR A 111 -7.96 10.74 22.17
CA TYR A 111 -7.12 11.36 21.15
C TYR A 111 -6.16 10.31 20.59
N VAL A 112 -6.21 10.05 19.28
CA VAL A 112 -5.35 9.05 18.62
C VAL A 112 -4.73 9.58 17.33
N THR A 113 -3.46 9.27 17.08
CA THR A 113 -2.73 9.84 15.92
C THR A 113 -3.22 9.31 14.57
N LEU A 114 -3.79 8.11 14.54
CA LEU A 114 -4.33 7.45 13.35
C LEU A 114 -5.78 7.03 13.59
N GLU A 115 -6.65 7.21 12.59
CA GLU A 115 -8.05 6.77 12.66
C GLU A 115 -8.19 5.30 13.08
N PRO A 116 -9.04 5.00 14.10
CA PRO A 116 -9.23 3.65 14.62
C PRO A 116 -9.62 2.61 13.57
N CYS A 117 -9.05 1.42 13.72
CA CYS A 117 -9.44 0.22 12.95
C CYS A 117 -10.78 -0.36 13.44
N PRO A 118 -11.37 -1.39 12.80
CA PRO A 118 -12.69 -1.92 13.19
C PRO A 118 -12.74 -2.42 14.65
N MET A 119 -11.64 -3.01 15.11
CA MET A 119 -11.49 -3.51 16.47
C MET A 119 -11.54 -2.37 17.51
N CYS A 120 -10.66 -1.37 17.34
CA CYS A 120 -10.58 -0.23 18.25
C CYS A 120 -11.87 0.60 18.20
N ALA A 121 -12.43 0.80 17.01
CA ALA A 121 -13.70 1.49 16.82
C ALA A 121 -14.85 0.79 17.55
N GLY A 122 -14.96 -0.54 17.43
CA GLY A 122 -15.93 -1.32 18.18
C GLY A 122 -15.73 -1.20 19.69
N ALA A 123 -14.49 -1.24 20.17
CA ALA A 123 -14.19 -1.07 21.59
C ALA A 123 -14.59 0.33 22.09
N ILE A 124 -14.27 1.39 21.35
CA ILE A 124 -14.64 2.77 21.66
C ILE A 124 -16.16 2.93 21.84
N VAL A 125 -16.95 2.36 20.94
CA VAL A 125 -18.42 2.35 21.05
C VAL A 125 -18.89 1.56 22.26
N GLN A 126 -18.32 0.37 22.50
CA GLN A 126 -18.69 -0.48 23.64
C GLN A 126 -18.35 0.17 24.98
N ALA A 127 -17.24 0.90 25.07
CA ALA A 127 -16.85 1.65 26.26
C ALA A 127 -17.64 2.94 26.48
N ARG A 128 -18.55 3.29 25.56
CA ARG A 128 -19.43 4.47 25.66
C ARG A 128 -18.66 5.80 25.72
N LEU A 129 -17.55 5.84 25.00
CA LEU A 129 -16.70 7.02 24.96
C LEU A 129 -17.52 8.23 24.45
N GLY A 130 -17.39 9.38 25.12
CA GLY A 130 -18.15 10.57 24.73
C GLY A 130 -17.73 11.11 23.37
N ARG A 131 -16.41 11.13 23.12
CA ARG A 131 -15.85 11.73 21.91
C ARG A 131 -14.54 11.10 21.48
N LEU A 132 -14.38 10.92 20.18
CA LEU A 132 -13.16 10.52 19.50
C LEU A 132 -12.58 11.69 18.72
N VAL A 133 -11.29 11.95 18.90
CA VAL A 133 -10.50 12.90 18.12
C VAL A 133 -9.34 12.17 17.49
N TYR A 134 -9.20 12.20 16.17
CA TYR A 134 -8.06 11.56 15.49
C TYR A 134 -7.30 12.48 14.55
N GLY A 135 -6.00 12.17 14.39
CA GLY A 135 -5.08 12.96 13.59
C GLY A 135 -5.23 12.75 12.10
N THR A 136 -4.81 11.59 11.58
CA THR A 136 -4.89 11.28 10.15
C THR A 136 -5.81 10.09 9.85
N ALA A 137 -6.37 10.09 8.65
CA ALA A 137 -7.26 9.02 8.17
C ALA A 137 -6.50 7.71 7.93
N ASN A 138 -7.21 6.59 8.10
CA ASN A 138 -6.66 5.25 7.87
C ASN A 138 -7.29 4.61 6.63
N PHE A 139 -6.69 4.82 5.46
CA PHE A 139 -7.22 4.31 4.20
C PHE A 139 -7.21 2.78 4.04
N LYS A 140 -6.62 2.04 4.99
CA LYS A 140 -6.57 0.57 4.97
C LYS A 140 -7.56 -0.10 5.93
N ALA A 141 -7.97 0.58 6.99
CA ALA A 141 -8.83 0.01 8.02
C ALA A 141 -9.74 1.03 8.75
N GLY A 142 -9.75 2.29 8.34
CA GLY A 142 -10.43 3.39 9.03
C GLY A 142 -11.91 3.14 9.22
N SER A 143 -12.33 3.08 10.48
CA SER A 143 -13.67 2.67 10.89
C SER A 143 -14.46 3.77 11.62
N ALA A 144 -14.03 5.03 11.48
CA ALA A 144 -14.71 6.22 11.99
C ALA A 144 -15.14 7.17 10.85
N GLY A 145 -15.31 6.63 9.64
CA GLY A 145 -15.79 7.36 8.46
C GLY A 145 -15.02 7.11 7.16
N THR A 146 -13.78 6.62 7.19
CA THR A 146 -13.00 6.45 5.94
C THR A 146 -13.43 5.26 5.11
N ILE A 147 -13.53 4.06 5.70
CA ILE A 147 -14.00 2.84 5.01
C ILE A 147 -15.41 2.50 5.49
N VAL A 148 -15.60 2.50 6.80
CA VAL A 148 -16.87 2.28 7.48
C VAL A 148 -16.99 3.26 8.64
N ASP A 149 -18.22 3.56 9.07
CA ASP A 149 -18.46 4.41 10.23
C ASP A 149 -19.14 3.60 11.33
N LEU A 150 -18.32 2.95 12.17
CA LEU A 150 -18.83 2.20 13.33
C LEU A 150 -19.28 3.13 14.47
N MET A 151 -18.87 4.41 14.45
CA MET A 151 -19.17 5.40 15.49
C MET A 151 -20.61 5.88 15.42
N ASN A 152 -21.28 5.69 14.27
CA ASN A 152 -22.61 6.22 13.99
C ASN A 152 -23.53 5.20 13.28
N VAL A 153 -23.44 3.92 13.65
CA VAL A 153 -24.36 2.90 13.13
C VAL A 153 -25.73 3.08 13.78
N ALA A 154 -26.78 3.21 12.96
CA ALA A 154 -28.13 3.52 13.44
C ALA A 154 -28.66 2.52 14.49
N GLY A 155 -28.33 1.23 14.33
CA GLY A 155 -28.73 0.16 15.23
C GLY A 155 -27.89 0.00 16.51
N PHE A 156 -26.82 0.77 16.69
CA PHE A 156 -26.05 0.76 17.93
C PHE A 156 -26.68 1.68 18.97
N ASN A 157 -26.71 1.21 20.23
CA ASN A 157 -27.24 1.97 21.36
C ASN A 157 -26.41 3.22 21.68
N HIS A 158 -25.09 3.15 21.45
CA HIS A 158 -24.14 4.22 21.72
C HIS A 158 -23.55 4.73 20.42
N ARG A 159 -23.41 6.05 20.33
CA ARG A 159 -22.81 6.75 19.20
C ARG A 159 -21.79 7.74 19.75
N VAL A 160 -20.68 7.88 19.04
CA VAL A 160 -19.52 8.63 19.52
C VAL A 160 -19.35 9.87 18.66
N ALA A 161 -19.17 11.03 19.28
CA ALA A 161 -18.88 12.26 18.55
C ALA A 161 -17.46 12.18 17.96
N VAL A 162 -17.30 12.46 16.66
CA VAL A 162 -16.00 12.30 15.97
C VAL A 162 -15.49 13.65 15.46
N VAL A 163 -14.24 13.97 15.82
CA VAL A 163 -13.45 15.05 15.23
C VAL A 163 -12.26 14.44 14.51
N SER A 164 -12.07 14.79 13.24
CA SER A 164 -10.98 14.29 12.40
C SER A 164 -10.02 15.41 12.02
N GLY A 165 -8.75 15.06 11.76
CA GLY A 165 -7.81 15.97 11.11
C GLY A 165 -6.96 16.81 12.06
N VAL A 166 -7.00 16.56 13.38
CA VAL A 166 -6.24 17.35 14.35
C VAL A 166 -4.76 17.00 14.25
N LEU A 167 -3.93 17.95 13.80
CA LEU A 167 -2.51 17.72 13.50
C LEU A 167 -2.30 16.60 12.45
N ALA A 168 -3.19 16.51 11.46
CA ALA A 168 -3.17 15.48 10.42
C ALA A 168 -1.83 15.42 9.66
N GLU A 169 -1.23 16.57 9.36
CA GLU A 169 0.04 16.65 8.63
C GLU A 169 1.18 16.00 9.42
N GLU A 170 1.31 16.34 10.71
CA GLU A 170 2.32 15.77 11.61
C GLU A 170 2.13 14.24 11.77
N CYS A 171 0.89 13.80 12.02
CA CYS A 171 0.56 12.38 12.17
C CYS A 171 0.86 11.60 10.88
N THR A 172 0.52 12.16 9.73
CA THR A 172 0.79 11.56 8.41
C THR A 172 2.28 11.50 8.11
N ALA A 173 3.01 12.59 8.39
CA ALA A 173 4.44 12.68 8.15
C ALA A 173 5.19 11.59 8.94
N ARG A 174 4.85 11.41 10.21
CA ARG A 174 5.46 10.38 11.06
C ARG A 174 5.27 8.96 10.52
N LEU A 175 4.05 8.58 10.16
CA LEU A 175 3.77 7.27 9.54
C LEU A 175 4.55 7.09 8.24
N LYS A 176 4.61 8.12 7.38
CA LYS A 176 5.38 8.08 6.13
C LYS A 176 6.87 7.87 6.40
N CYS A 177 7.45 8.63 7.32
CA CYS A 177 8.86 8.52 7.69
C CYS A 177 9.21 7.11 8.20
N PHE A 178 8.39 6.55 9.10
CA PHE A 178 8.57 5.20 9.62
C PHE A 178 8.54 4.13 8.52
N PHE A 179 7.55 4.14 7.62
CA PHE A 179 7.53 3.14 6.54
C PHE A 179 8.63 3.38 5.50
N GLN A 180 9.09 4.62 5.32
CA GLN A 180 10.26 4.92 4.49
C GLN A 180 11.55 4.36 5.11
N SER A 181 11.75 4.50 6.44
CA SER A 181 12.91 3.94 7.12
C SER A 181 12.92 2.41 7.04
N LEU A 182 11.77 1.76 7.28
CA LEU A 182 11.64 0.30 7.12
C LEU A 182 11.98 -0.16 5.69
N ARG A 183 11.56 0.59 4.66
CA ARG A 183 11.93 0.29 3.26
C ARG A 183 13.43 0.42 3.03
N ARG A 184 14.07 1.45 3.59
CA ARG A 184 15.53 1.67 3.48
C ARG A 184 16.30 0.55 4.18
N GLU A 185 15.91 0.16 5.39
CA GLU A 185 16.53 -0.96 6.12
C GLU A 185 16.35 -2.29 5.40
N LYS A 186 15.15 -2.54 4.86
CA LYS A 186 14.91 -3.71 4.02
C LYS A 186 15.79 -3.73 2.77
N ALA A 187 15.98 -2.58 2.11
CA ALA A 187 16.84 -2.46 0.94
C ALA A 187 18.33 -2.68 1.28
N LYS A 188 18.79 -2.36 2.50
CA LYS A 188 20.14 -2.73 2.97
C LYS A 188 20.28 -4.23 3.16
N THR A 189 19.25 -4.87 3.74
CA THR A 189 19.27 -6.31 4.07
C THR A 189 19.10 -7.19 2.82
N TYR A 190 18.29 -6.74 1.86
CA TYR A 190 18.03 -7.39 0.58
C TYR A 190 18.31 -6.39 -0.54
N PRO A 191 19.57 -6.17 -0.92
CA PRO A 191 19.89 -5.27 -2.02
C PRO A 191 19.23 -5.79 -3.30
N PRO A 192 18.68 -4.89 -4.15
CA PRO A 192 18.21 -5.27 -5.47
C PRO A 192 19.27 -6.07 -6.21
N ARG A 193 18.87 -7.18 -6.82
CA ARG A 193 19.76 -8.07 -7.57
C ARG A 193 19.43 -8.01 -9.04
N GLU A 194 20.45 -7.97 -9.87
CA GLU A 194 20.30 -8.12 -11.32
C GLU A 194 19.59 -9.44 -11.65
N LEU A 195 18.70 -9.40 -12.64
CA LEU A 195 18.01 -10.60 -13.13
C LEU A 195 18.98 -11.50 -13.90
N PRO A 196 19.07 -12.81 -13.60
CA PRO A 196 19.98 -13.72 -14.30
C PRO A 196 19.56 -13.92 -15.76
N LEU A 197 20.51 -14.27 -16.63
CA LEU A 197 20.26 -14.54 -18.06
C LEU A 197 19.09 -15.53 -18.28
N GLU A 198 19.02 -16.58 -17.48
CA GLU A 198 17.96 -17.61 -17.50
C GLU A 198 16.56 -17.01 -17.34
N PHE A 199 16.43 -15.87 -16.63
CA PHE A 199 15.17 -15.17 -16.49
C PHE A 199 14.62 -14.73 -17.85
N PHE A 200 15.50 -14.25 -18.74
CA PHE A 200 15.12 -13.72 -20.05
C PHE A 200 14.87 -14.81 -21.09
N GLN A 201 15.31 -16.04 -20.86
CA GLN A 201 15.09 -17.18 -21.77
C GLN A 201 13.67 -17.73 -21.73
N ALA A 202 12.84 -17.32 -20.75
CA ALA A 202 11.42 -17.64 -20.75
C ALA A 202 10.69 -16.93 -21.90
N SER A 203 9.58 -17.51 -22.37
CA SER A 203 8.80 -16.92 -23.46
C SER A 203 8.23 -15.55 -23.09
N ALA A 204 8.00 -14.67 -24.07
CA ALA A 204 7.42 -13.34 -23.88
C ALA A 204 6.06 -13.40 -23.18
N LYS A 205 5.30 -14.49 -23.38
CA LYS A 205 3.99 -14.71 -22.74
C LYS A 205 4.13 -14.90 -21.22
N GLU A 206 5.19 -15.57 -20.80
CA GLU A 206 5.53 -15.79 -19.40
C GLU A 206 6.24 -14.57 -18.80
N LEU A 207 7.14 -13.95 -19.56
CA LEU A 207 7.99 -12.89 -19.06
C LEU A 207 7.26 -11.55 -18.94
N ALA A 208 6.33 -11.25 -19.85
CA ALA A 208 5.56 -10.01 -19.80
C ALA A 208 4.90 -9.73 -18.44
N PRO A 209 4.12 -10.66 -17.84
CA PRO A 209 3.58 -10.45 -16.50
C PRO A 209 4.65 -10.43 -15.41
N ARG A 210 5.73 -11.22 -15.54
CA ARG A 210 6.81 -11.32 -14.53
C ARG A 210 7.67 -10.06 -14.43
N LEU A 211 7.76 -9.29 -15.52
CA LEU A 211 8.48 -8.02 -15.56
C LEU A 211 7.75 -6.88 -14.83
N VAL A 212 6.43 -6.95 -14.69
CA VAL A 212 5.68 -5.97 -13.90
C VAL A 212 6.13 -6.04 -12.44
N GLY A 213 6.51 -4.91 -11.87
CA GLY A 213 7.05 -4.80 -10.53
C GLY A 213 8.57 -4.92 -10.43
N LYS A 214 9.30 -5.30 -11.49
CA LYS A 214 10.78 -5.26 -11.52
C LYS A 214 11.27 -3.83 -11.67
N LEU A 215 12.55 -3.59 -11.38
CA LEU A 215 13.19 -2.29 -11.55
C LEU A 215 13.87 -2.25 -12.93
N LEU A 216 13.57 -1.21 -13.70
CA LEU A 216 14.35 -0.80 -14.86
C LEU A 216 15.44 0.16 -14.41
N CYS A 217 16.67 -0.15 -14.77
CA CYS A 217 17.85 0.56 -14.30
C CYS A 217 18.66 1.11 -15.46
N ARG A 218 19.03 2.39 -15.40
CA ARG A 218 19.85 3.08 -16.42
C ARG A 218 21.01 3.82 -15.74
N ARG A 219 22.23 3.56 -16.18
CA ARG A 219 23.42 4.33 -15.78
C ARG A 219 23.76 5.43 -16.78
N LEU A 220 23.54 6.68 -16.41
CA LEU A 220 23.83 7.83 -17.26
C LEU A 220 25.35 8.05 -17.43
N ALA A 221 25.73 8.84 -18.42
CA ALA A 221 27.14 9.22 -18.64
C ALA A 221 27.76 9.95 -17.44
N SER A 222 26.95 10.60 -16.60
CA SER A 222 27.36 11.22 -15.34
C SER A 222 27.75 10.21 -14.23
N GLY A 223 27.45 8.92 -14.43
CA GLY A 223 27.56 7.88 -13.40
C GLY A 223 26.31 7.73 -12.53
N GLU A 224 25.34 8.63 -12.64
CA GLU A 224 24.05 8.52 -11.95
C GLU A 224 23.29 7.26 -12.41
N VAL A 225 22.68 6.54 -11.48
CA VAL A 225 21.83 5.37 -11.78
C VAL A 225 20.38 5.69 -11.49
N LEU A 226 19.59 5.81 -12.56
CA LEU A 226 18.14 5.91 -12.49
C LEU A 226 17.55 4.51 -12.26
N ARG A 227 16.61 4.40 -11.31
CA ARG A 227 15.87 3.17 -11.04
C ARG A 227 14.37 3.47 -11.01
N CYS A 228 13.61 2.85 -11.89
CA CYS A 228 12.15 3.03 -11.94
C CYS A 228 11.45 1.66 -12.01
N ARG A 229 10.40 1.48 -11.21
CA ARG A 229 9.66 0.21 -11.19
C ARG A 229 8.74 0.11 -12.39
N ILE A 230 8.79 -1.00 -13.11
CA ILE A 230 7.92 -1.29 -14.25
C ILE A 230 6.48 -1.46 -13.75
N THR A 231 5.55 -0.69 -14.33
CA THR A 231 4.14 -0.68 -13.98
C THR A 231 3.25 -1.33 -15.04
N GLU A 232 3.72 -1.39 -16.30
CA GLU A 232 2.95 -1.94 -17.40
C GLU A 232 3.85 -2.53 -18.49
N THR A 233 3.43 -3.67 -19.06
CA THR A 233 4.13 -4.37 -20.16
C THR A 233 3.16 -4.90 -21.23
N GLU A 234 3.67 -5.18 -22.43
CA GLU A 234 2.95 -5.88 -23.50
C GLU A 234 3.80 -7.01 -24.12
N CYS A 235 3.15 -8.13 -24.43
CA CYS A 235 3.76 -9.26 -25.12
C CYS A 235 3.56 -9.17 -26.64
N TYR A 236 4.65 -9.42 -27.38
CA TYR A 236 4.68 -9.61 -28.83
C TYR A 236 5.42 -10.92 -29.15
N TYR A 237 4.77 -11.84 -29.87
CA TYR A 237 5.20 -13.24 -29.89
C TYR A 237 5.23 -13.86 -31.29
N GLY A 238 6.44 -14.01 -31.85
CA GLY A 238 6.69 -14.70 -33.11
C GLY A 238 6.17 -13.96 -34.33
N GLU A 239 6.40 -14.55 -35.50
CA GLU A 239 5.96 -14.01 -36.81
C GLU A 239 4.45 -14.19 -37.06
N LYS A 240 3.79 -15.08 -36.30
CA LYS A 240 2.35 -15.33 -36.43
C LYS A 240 1.48 -14.29 -35.72
N ASP A 241 2.06 -13.49 -34.83
CA ASP A 241 1.36 -12.38 -34.19
C ASP A 241 1.41 -11.17 -35.13
N THR A 242 0.28 -10.83 -35.73
CA THR A 242 0.18 -9.75 -36.72
C THR A 242 0.44 -8.35 -36.14
N ALA A 243 0.47 -8.21 -34.81
CA ALA A 243 0.89 -7.00 -34.11
C ALA A 243 2.40 -6.94 -33.84
N CYS A 244 3.13 -8.05 -34.00
CA CYS A 244 4.56 -8.12 -33.78
C CYS A 244 5.33 -7.58 -35.00
N HIS A 245 6.42 -6.82 -34.78
CA HIS A 245 7.25 -6.34 -35.89
C HIS A 245 7.82 -7.48 -36.74
N ALA A 246 8.07 -8.65 -36.14
CA ALA A 246 8.55 -9.82 -36.85
C ALA A 246 7.48 -10.49 -37.72
N HIS A 247 6.24 -10.01 -37.76
CA HIS A 247 5.18 -10.59 -38.60
C HIS A 247 5.54 -10.66 -40.09
N LYS A 248 6.37 -9.72 -40.57
CA LYS A 248 6.87 -9.68 -41.94
C LYS A 248 8.19 -10.43 -42.13
N GLY A 249 8.58 -11.27 -41.16
CA GLY A 249 9.83 -11.99 -41.14
C GLY A 249 11.02 -11.13 -40.71
N ARG A 250 12.22 -11.70 -40.84
CA ARG A 250 13.49 -11.10 -40.44
C ARG A 250 13.92 -10.00 -41.41
N THR A 251 14.20 -8.82 -40.86
CA THR A 251 14.62 -7.61 -41.57
C THR A 251 15.70 -6.90 -40.77
N THR A 252 16.46 -5.96 -41.36
CA THR A 252 17.48 -5.18 -40.63
C THR A 252 16.95 -4.54 -39.34
N ARG A 253 15.68 -4.12 -39.33
CA ARG A 253 15.02 -3.53 -38.15
C ARG A 253 14.65 -4.55 -37.08
N THR A 254 14.27 -5.76 -37.49
CA THR A 254 13.77 -6.81 -36.59
C THR A 254 14.83 -7.83 -36.22
N GLU A 255 16.01 -7.77 -36.84
CA GLU A 255 17.17 -8.62 -36.60
C GLU A 255 17.46 -8.82 -35.11
N VAL A 256 17.41 -7.74 -34.33
CA VAL A 256 17.63 -7.76 -32.88
C VAL A 256 16.63 -8.66 -32.14
N MET A 257 15.38 -8.77 -32.62
CA MET A 257 14.37 -9.62 -31.99
C MET A 257 14.69 -11.11 -32.11
N TYR A 258 15.53 -11.52 -33.07
CA TYR A 258 15.93 -12.92 -33.26
C TYR A 258 17.14 -13.31 -32.39
N GLN A 259 17.66 -12.40 -31.57
CA GLN A 259 18.75 -12.72 -30.65
C GLN A 259 18.22 -13.44 -29.42
N THR A 260 19.12 -14.07 -28.66
CA THR A 260 18.79 -14.65 -27.34
C THR A 260 18.11 -13.63 -26.41
N GLY A 261 17.25 -14.13 -25.52
CA GLY A 261 16.62 -13.34 -24.48
C GLY A 261 17.64 -12.56 -23.63
N GLY A 262 17.27 -11.33 -23.27
CA GLY A 262 18.09 -10.42 -22.47
C GLY A 262 18.67 -9.25 -23.27
N VAL A 263 18.34 -9.14 -24.55
CA VAL A 263 18.77 -8.02 -25.40
C VAL A 263 17.71 -6.90 -25.42
N ALA A 264 18.16 -5.65 -25.34
CA ALA A 264 17.30 -4.49 -25.50
C ALA A 264 16.96 -4.26 -26.99
N TYR A 265 15.68 -4.28 -27.32
CA TYR A 265 15.20 -3.88 -28.64
C TYR A 265 14.56 -2.48 -28.57
N VAL A 266 15.27 -1.48 -29.08
CA VAL A 266 14.88 -0.07 -29.03
C VAL A 266 14.67 0.46 -30.44
N TYR A 267 13.49 1.01 -30.72
CA TYR A 267 13.17 1.59 -32.02
C TYR A 267 12.45 2.93 -31.87
N LEU A 268 12.56 3.77 -32.90
CA LEU A 268 11.88 5.06 -32.97
C LEU A 268 10.46 4.88 -33.51
N CYS A 269 9.46 5.40 -32.80
CA CYS A 269 8.05 5.38 -33.16
C CYS A 269 7.59 6.79 -33.52
N TYR A 270 6.90 6.92 -34.66
CA TYR A 270 6.43 8.18 -35.24
C TYR A 270 7.50 9.29 -35.34
N GLY A 271 8.79 8.93 -35.42
CA GLY A 271 9.90 9.88 -35.53
C GLY A 271 10.20 10.67 -34.24
N ILE A 272 9.44 10.50 -33.17
CA ILE A 272 9.50 11.38 -31.98
C ILE A 272 9.90 10.61 -30.71
N HIS A 273 9.47 9.36 -30.55
CA HIS A 273 9.63 8.64 -29.29
C HIS A 273 10.34 7.30 -29.48
N TYR A 274 11.35 7.01 -28.68
CA TYR A 274 11.92 5.67 -28.59
C TYR A 274 11.04 4.77 -27.72
N LEU A 275 10.90 3.51 -28.11
CA LEU A 275 10.20 2.48 -27.34
C LEU A 275 11.19 1.38 -26.98
N LEU A 276 11.19 0.94 -25.72
CA LEU A 276 12.08 -0.11 -25.20
C LEU A 276 11.33 -1.44 -25.09
N ASN A 277 11.89 -2.47 -25.70
CA ASN A 277 11.45 -3.85 -25.54
C ASN A 277 12.60 -4.70 -25.00
N VAL A 278 12.24 -5.75 -24.28
CA VAL A 278 13.15 -6.82 -23.84
C VAL A 278 12.95 -7.99 -24.78
N VAL A 279 13.97 -8.37 -25.55
CA VAL A 279 13.96 -9.62 -26.32
C VAL A 279 13.97 -10.78 -25.34
N THR A 280 13.19 -11.81 -25.62
CA THR A 280 12.99 -12.94 -24.73
C THR A 280 13.13 -14.26 -25.48
N GLY A 281 13.19 -15.37 -24.76
CA GLY A 281 13.21 -16.69 -25.39
C GLY A 281 14.57 -17.12 -25.94
N PRO A 282 14.61 -18.23 -26.68
CA PRO A 282 15.83 -18.74 -27.29
C PRO A 282 16.25 -17.93 -28.53
N ASP A 283 17.54 -18.01 -28.86
CA ASP A 283 18.07 -17.45 -30.11
C ASP A 283 17.33 -18.01 -31.34
N GLY A 284 17.07 -17.13 -32.31
CA GLY A 284 16.39 -17.46 -33.56
C GLY A 284 14.86 -17.38 -33.53
N PHE A 285 14.21 -17.19 -32.38
CA PHE A 285 12.75 -17.02 -32.30
C PHE A 285 12.35 -15.59 -31.92
N PRO A 286 11.63 -14.84 -32.78
CA PRO A 286 11.42 -13.41 -32.55
C PRO A 286 10.29 -13.13 -31.57
N GLU A 287 10.63 -12.91 -30.32
CA GLU A 287 9.66 -12.53 -29.29
C GLU A 287 10.23 -11.48 -28.34
N ALA A 288 9.35 -10.57 -27.89
CA ALA A 288 9.77 -9.47 -27.04
C ALA A 288 8.63 -8.97 -26.13
N VAL A 289 9.03 -8.31 -25.05
CA VAL A 289 8.15 -7.61 -24.12
C VAL A 289 8.40 -6.12 -24.22
N LEU A 290 7.40 -5.35 -24.64
CA LEU A 290 7.43 -3.88 -24.57
C LEU A 290 7.26 -3.44 -23.12
N ILE A 291 8.16 -2.58 -22.64
CA ILE A 291 7.94 -1.86 -21.38
C ILE A 291 7.08 -0.64 -21.68
N ARG A 292 5.88 -0.59 -21.11
CA ARG A 292 4.90 0.47 -21.39
C ARG A 292 4.90 1.61 -20.40
N GLY A 293 5.23 1.32 -19.15
CA GLY A 293 5.19 2.32 -18.10
C GLY A 293 6.12 1.94 -16.96
N VAL A 294 6.59 2.97 -16.27
CA VAL A 294 7.28 2.84 -14.99
C VAL A 294 6.62 3.77 -13.97
N GLU A 295 6.93 3.61 -12.68
CA GLU A 295 6.47 4.53 -11.63
C GLU A 295 6.84 5.99 -11.99
N GLY A 296 5.85 6.87 -11.94
CA GLY A 296 5.99 8.29 -12.33
C GLY A 296 5.83 8.60 -13.83
N TYR A 297 5.90 7.59 -14.72
CA TYR A 297 5.86 7.82 -16.18
C TYR A 297 4.99 6.79 -16.90
N ASP A 298 3.72 7.15 -17.12
CA ASP A 298 2.75 6.33 -17.88
C ASP A 298 2.86 6.61 -19.39
N GLY A 299 3.34 5.61 -20.12
CA GLY A 299 3.47 5.59 -21.58
C GLY A 299 4.90 5.27 -22.06
N PRO A 300 5.06 4.44 -23.10
CA PRO A 300 6.35 3.88 -23.46
C PRO A 300 7.33 4.92 -24.01
N GLY A 301 6.84 6.00 -24.63
CA GLY A 301 7.68 7.13 -25.04
C GLY A 301 8.03 8.09 -23.90
N LYS A 302 7.20 8.16 -22.86
CA LYS A 302 7.46 9.01 -21.69
C LYS A 302 8.56 8.40 -20.82
N LEU A 303 8.50 7.07 -20.58
CA LEU A 303 9.51 6.41 -19.76
C LEU A 303 10.90 6.44 -20.43
N THR A 304 11.00 6.22 -21.74
CA THR A 304 12.30 6.24 -22.42
C THR A 304 12.90 7.65 -22.44
N LYS A 305 12.07 8.69 -22.59
CA LYS A 305 12.50 10.08 -22.42
C LYS A 305 13.00 10.36 -20.99
N ALA A 306 12.24 9.95 -19.98
CA ALA A 306 12.60 10.16 -18.58
C ALA A 306 13.90 9.43 -18.19
N MET A 307 14.09 8.23 -18.73
CA MET A 307 15.25 7.38 -18.45
C MET A 307 16.38 7.55 -19.47
N GLN A 308 16.31 8.53 -20.38
CA GLN A 308 17.33 8.79 -21.41
C GLN A 308 17.74 7.53 -22.21
N ILE A 309 16.76 6.73 -22.61
CA ILE A 309 16.94 5.55 -23.46
C ILE A 309 16.69 5.95 -24.91
N GLY A 310 17.66 5.67 -25.77
CA GLY A 310 17.59 5.95 -27.21
C GLY A 310 18.21 4.84 -28.06
N LYS A 311 18.48 5.16 -29.33
CA LYS A 311 19.03 4.21 -30.31
C LYS A 311 20.33 3.54 -29.85
N ALA A 312 21.16 4.24 -29.06
CA ALA A 312 22.42 3.71 -28.55
C ALA A 312 22.26 2.45 -27.69
N GLN A 313 21.10 2.27 -27.05
CA GLN A 313 20.81 1.09 -26.22
C GLN A 313 20.23 -0.08 -27.04
N ASN A 314 19.90 0.10 -28.32
CA ASN A 314 19.41 -1.00 -29.15
C ASN A 314 20.50 -2.06 -29.38
N GLY A 315 20.18 -3.33 -29.15
CA GLY A 315 21.11 -4.45 -29.28
C GLY A 315 22.04 -4.66 -28.07
N GLN A 316 21.94 -3.83 -27.03
CA GLN A 316 22.71 -4.03 -25.81
C GLN A 316 22.11 -5.16 -24.96
N PHE A 317 22.97 -5.96 -24.35
CA PHE A 317 22.54 -6.94 -23.35
C PHE A 317 22.16 -6.23 -22.04
N LEU A 318 21.06 -6.66 -21.41
CA LEU A 318 20.50 -6.07 -20.21
C LEU A 318 21.28 -6.51 -18.96
N SER A 319 22.47 -5.95 -18.79
CA SER A 319 23.40 -6.28 -17.70
C SER A 319 23.92 -5.05 -16.97
N SER A 320 24.17 -5.18 -15.67
CA SER A 320 24.72 -4.10 -14.84
C SER A 320 26.18 -3.76 -15.17
N THR A 321 26.88 -4.59 -15.95
CA THR A 321 28.19 -4.25 -16.53
C THR A 321 28.05 -3.23 -17.66
N GLY A 322 26.87 -3.14 -18.27
CA GLY A 322 26.52 -2.17 -19.28
C GLY A 322 25.78 -0.96 -18.71
N GLU A 323 24.91 -0.41 -19.55
CA GLU A 323 24.25 0.88 -19.36
C GLU A 323 22.77 0.76 -18.97
N LEU A 324 22.16 -0.40 -19.21
CA LEU A 324 20.74 -0.68 -19.05
C LEU A 324 20.58 -2.12 -18.53
N TRP A 325 19.85 -2.31 -17.44
CA TRP A 325 19.60 -3.64 -16.87
C TRP A 325 18.29 -3.68 -16.09
N LEU A 326 17.94 -4.87 -15.59
CA LEU A 326 16.76 -5.10 -14.78
C LEU A 326 17.15 -5.71 -13.43
N GLU A 327 16.53 -5.20 -12.35
CA GLU A 327 16.73 -5.71 -10.98
C GLU A 327 15.41 -6.26 -10.39
N GLU A 328 15.56 -7.20 -9.47
CA GLU A 328 14.52 -7.70 -8.56
C GLU A 328 14.85 -7.29 -7.13
N ASP A 329 13.85 -6.79 -6.39
CA ASP A 329 13.96 -6.40 -4.98
C ASP A 329 12.97 -7.15 -4.07
N GLY A 330 12.36 -8.23 -4.60
CA GLY A 330 11.39 -9.06 -3.90
C GLY A 330 10.00 -8.45 -3.84
N THR A 331 9.76 -7.34 -4.55
CA THR A 331 8.43 -6.71 -4.61
C THR A 331 7.45 -7.59 -5.35
N LYS A 332 6.39 -7.99 -4.65
CA LYS A 332 5.24 -8.69 -5.25
C LYS A 332 4.16 -7.67 -5.61
N VAL A 333 3.67 -7.74 -6.84
CA VAL A 333 2.61 -6.87 -7.34
C VAL A 333 1.43 -7.72 -7.81
N LYS A 334 0.21 -7.19 -7.60
CA LYS A 334 -0.98 -7.71 -8.29
C LYS A 334 -1.03 -7.15 -9.70
N ILE A 335 -1.48 -7.95 -10.65
CA ILE A 335 -1.53 -7.58 -12.07
C ILE A 335 -2.89 -7.90 -12.68
N SER A 336 -3.34 -7.01 -13.54
CA SER A 336 -4.53 -7.17 -14.37
C SER A 336 -4.15 -7.37 -15.84
N ARG A 337 -4.99 -8.08 -16.61
CA ARG A 337 -4.74 -8.43 -18.02
C ARG A 337 -5.70 -7.69 -18.95
N HIS A 338 -5.16 -7.05 -19.97
CA HIS A 338 -5.87 -6.15 -20.89
C HIS A 338 -5.49 -6.41 -22.35
N ARG A 339 -6.31 -5.90 -23.28
CA ARG A 339 -5.94 -5.82 -24.71
C ARG A 339 -4.78 -4.84 -24.90
N ARG A 340 -3.91 -5.10 -25.88
CA ARG A 340 -2.77 -4.24 -26.23
C ARG A 340 -3.22 -2.91 -26.83
N ILE A 341 -2.40 -1.88 -26.74
CA ILE A 341 -2.66 -0.51 -27.22
C ILE A 341 -1.91 -0.24 -28.52
N GLY A 342 -2.55 0.43 -29.48
CA GLY A 342 -1.88 0.92 -30.69
C GLY A 342 -1.68 -0.15 -31.77
N ILE A 343 -2.47 -1.23 -31.73
CA ILE A 343 -2.37 -2.37 -32.67
C ILE A 343 -3.61 -2.51 -33.56
N SER A 344 -4.30 -1.41 -33.90
CA SER A 344 -5.51 -1.43 -34.74
C SER A 344 -5.27 -1.97 -36.15
N TYR A 345 -4.02 -1.98 -36.62
CA TYR A 345 -3.60 -2.56 -37.89
C TYR A 345 -3.47 -4.10 -37.86
N ALA A 346 -3.45 -4.72 -36.68
CA ALA A 346 -3.30 -6.15 -36.52
C ALA A 346 -4.63 -6.89 -36.80
N SER A 347 -4.57 -8.21 -36.96
CA SER A 347 -5.77 -9.05 -37.08
C SER A 347 -6.68 -8.92 -35.85
N GLN A 348 -8.00 -9.07 -36.04
CA GLN A 348 -8.97 -9.03 -34.94
C GLN A 348 -8.60 -10.00 -33.82
N ARG A 349 -8.16 -11.22 -34.16
CA ARG A 349 -7.69 -12.23 -33.21
C ARG A 349 -6.59 -11.70 -32.30
N ASP A 350 -5.61 -10.97 -32.86
CA ASP A 350 -4.47 -10.46 -32.11
C ASP A 350 -4.81 -9.17 -31.32
N GLN A 351 -5.79 -8.39 -31.80
CA GLN A 351 -6.36 -7.25 -31.08
C GLN A 351 -7.13 -7.68 -29.82
N GLU A 352 -7.81 -8.83 -29.87
CA GLU A 352 -8.62 -9.33 -28.76
C GLU A 352 -7.80 -10.02 -27.65
N ARG A 353 -6.54 -10.42 -27.94
CA ARG A 353 -5.65 -11.05 -26.96
C ARG A 353 -5.36 -10.14 -25.77
N LYS A 354 -5.53 -10.69 -24.56
CA LYS A 354 -5.22 -10.00 -23.30
C LYS A 354 -3.72 -10.11 -22.95
N TRP A 355 -2.87 -9.54 -23.80
CA TRP A 355 -1.41 -9.58 -23.71
C TRP A 355 -0.76 -8.28 -23.22
N ARG A 356 -1.56 -7.39 -22.62
CA ARG A 356 -1.08 -6.23 -21.85
C ARG A 356 -1.28 -6.49 -20.37
N PHE A 357 -0.25 -6.25 -19.57
CA PHE A 357 -0.25 -6.53 -18.14
C PHE A 357 0.03 -5.24 -17.39
N LYS A 358 -0.87 -4.85 -16.49
CA LYS A 358 -0.77 -3.61 -15.72
C LYS A 358 -0.83 -3.91 -14.23
N ARG A 359 0.05 -3.28 -13.45
CA ARG A 359 0.03 -3.30 -11.99
C ARG A 359 -1.30 -2.75 -11.48
N GLU A 360 -1.90 -3.44 -10.51
CA GLU A 360 -3.04 -2.93 -9.74
C GLU A 360 -2.55 -2.00 -8.62
N GLU A 361 -3.33 -0.96 -8.34
CA GLU A 361 -3.03 0.05 -7.30
C GLU A 361 -3.16 -0.51 -5.88
#